data_AF-D4MLT5-F1
#
_entry.id   AF-D4MLT5-F1
#
_cell.length_a   1.000
_cell.length_b   1.000
_cell.length_c   1.000
_cell.angle_alpha   90.00
_cell.angle_beta   90.00
_cell.angle_gamma   90.00
#
_symmetry.space_group_name_H-M   'P 1'
#
loop_
_entity.id
_entity.type
_entity.pdbx_description
1 polymer ?
#
loop_
_entity_poly.entity_id
_entity_poly.type
_entity_poly.pdbx_seq_one_letter_code
_entity_poly.pdbx_strand_id
1 'polypeptide(L)'
;MRTRFARFHNLPELMTIFKECADIKTADDLELNVPEAVFENIAAEPSNTQKELMKGLSERATKIHDKLVDPTVDNMLKVTSDGRKIGLDQRLMNPLLPDEDNSKVNLCVDKVYDIWQNTAEDRLTQLIFCDFSTPKNDGSFNLYDDVRDKLIAKGVPKEEIAYIHDSIPMQKSKRFLQRYAKAMCVCFSDQLQNAVQVLMCRTN
;
A
#
# COMPACT_ATOMS: atom_id res chain seq x y z
N MET A 1 12.84 -7.21 31.52
CA MET A 1 11.58 -6.58 31.05
C MET A 1 11.93 -5.16 30.58
N ARG A 2 11.98 -4.92 29.27
CA ARG A 2 12.39 -3.62 28.71
C ARG A 2 11.13 -2.78 28.54
N THR A 3 10.85 -1.88 29.49
CA THR A 3 9.72 -0.95 29.43
C THR A 3 9.93 -0.02 28.24
N ARG A 4 9.12 -0.22 27.18
CA ARG A 4 9.02 0.76 26.09
C ARG A 4 8.29 1.98 26.63
N PHE A 5 8.70 3.15 26.15
CA PHE A 5 8.04 4.42 26.42
C PHE A 5 6.53 4.29 26.12
N ALA A 6 5.69 4.32 27.16
CA ALA A 6 4.30 3.87 27.05
C ALA A 6 3.31 5.04 26.91
N ARG A 7 3.64 6.21 27.46
CA ARG A 7 2.83 7.45 27.40
C ARG A 7 3.59 8.61 28.04
N PHE A 8 3.32 9.84 27.59
CA PHE A 8 3.71 11.04 28.31
C PHE A 8 2.68 11.32 29.42
N HIS A 9 3.14 11.53 30.64
CA HIS A 9 2.27 11.85 31.77
C HIS A 9 1.89 13.34 31.81
N ASN A 10 2.77 14.21 31.29
CA ASN A 10 2.66 15.68 31.34
C ASN A 10 2.52 16.26 29.93
N LEU A 11 1.54 15.75 29.17
CA LEU A 11 1.27 16.21 27.81
C LEU A 11 0.98 17.72 27.72
N PRO A 12 0.17 18.31 28.63
CA PRO A 12 -0.10 19.75 28.60
C PRO A 12 1.15 20.61 28.74
N GLU A 13 2.04 20.27 29.67
CA GLU A 13 3.29 21.00 29.93
C GLU A 13 4.26 20.88 28.75
N LEU A 14 4.35 19.68 28.16
CA LEU A 14 5.14 19.43 26.96
C LEU A 14 4.61 20.25 25.77
N MET A 15 3.29 20.30 25.59
CA MET A 15 2.66 21.09 24.54
C MET A 15 2.89 22.59 24.75
N THR A 16 2.91 23.08 25.99
CA THR A 16 3.23 24.48 26.30
C THR A 16 4.66 24.82 25.89
N ILE A 17 5.65 24.00 26.28
CA ILE A 17 7.06 24.20 25.88
C ILE A 17 7.21 24.13 24.35
N PHE A 18 6.52 23.19 23.70
CA PHE A 18 6.59 23.05 22.24
C PHE A 18 5.94 24.25 21.51
N LYS A 19 4.88 24.84 22.07
CA LYS A 19 4.22 26.04 21.54
C LYS A 19 5.06 27.32 21.66
N GLU A 20 6.13 27.34 22.48
CA GLU A 20 7.06 28.47 22.52
C GLU A 20 7.88 28.60 21.22
N CYS A 21 8.10 27.48 20.52
CA CYS A 21 8.90 27.44 19.30
C CYS A 21 8.16 26.94 18.06
N ALA A 22 6.88 26.58 18.17
CA ALA A 22 6.06 26.10 17.06
C ALA A 22 4.62 26.65 17.11
N ASP A 23 4.13 27.11 15.95
CA ASP A 23 2.71 27.37 15.73
C ASP A 23 2.04 26.11 15.16
N ILE A 24 0.89 25.74 15.70
CA ILE A 24 0.13 24.56 15.28
C ILE A 24 -1.22 25.04 14.75
N LYS A 25 -1.43 24.86 13.45
CA LYS A 25 -2.73 25.06 12.79
C LYS A 25 -3.32 23.71 12.45
N THR A 26 -4.51 23.45 12.99
CA THR A 26 -5.33 22.30 12.67
C THR A 26 -6.17 22.58 11.44
N ALA A 27 -6.78 21.54 10.85
CA ALA A 27 -7.73 21.72 9.77
C ALA A 27 -8.92 22.58 10.21
N ASP A 28 -9.33 22.53 11.47
CA ASP A 28 -10.43 23.34 12.00
C ASP A 28 -10.07 24.83 12.13
N ASP A 29 -8.78 25.15 12.33
CA ASP A 29 -8.27 26.53 12.32
C ASP A 29 -8.23 27.13 10.90
N LEU A 30 -8.35 26.28 9.88
CA LEU A 30 -8.31 26.62 8.46
C LEU A 30 -9.71 26.38 7.91
N GLU A 31 -10.57 27.41 7.82
CA GLU A 31 -11.95 27.34 7.29
C GLU A 31 -11.97 26.98 5.78
N LEU A 32 -11.45 25.81 5.43
CA LEU A 32 -11.26 25.31 4.08
C LEU A 32 -12.45 24.41 3.74
N ASN A 33 -13.02 24.64 2.56
CA ASN A 33 -14.02 23.74 1.99
C ASN A 33 -13.32 22.49 1.43
N VAL A 34 -13.11 21.48 2.28
CA VAL A 34 -12.54 20.18 1.92
C VAL A 34 -13.65 19.15 1.68
N PRO A 35 -13.54 18.29 0.66
CA PRO A 35 -14.54 17.24 0.43
C PRO A 35 -14.49 16.18 1.54
N GLU A 36 -15.66 15.60 1.85
CA GLU A 36 -15.75 14.49 2.80
C GLU A 36 -15.16 13.22 2.20
N ALA A 37 -14.27 12.57 2.96
CA ALA A 37 -13.61 11.34 2.53
C ALA A 37 -14.48 10.12 2.88
N VAL A 38 -14.76 9.28 1.87
CA VAL A 38 -15.45 8.00 2.05
C VAL A 38 -14.40 6.89 2.15
N PHE A 39 -14.43 6.13 3.25
CA PHE A 39 -13.52 5.02 3.48
C PHE A 39 -14.27 3.69 3.37
N GLU A 40 -13.82 2.85 2.45
CA GLU A 40 -14.33 1.48 2.26
C GLU A 40 -13.19 0.49 2.55
N ASN A 41 -13.46 -0.54 3.35
CA ASN A 41 -12.50 -1.59 3.66
C ASN A 41 -12.98 -2.92 3.06
N ILE A 42 -12.21 -3.45 2.12
CA ILE A 42 -12.49 -4.71 1.44
C ILE A 42 -11.65 -5.80 2.09
N ALA A 43 -12.30 -6.74 2.77
CA ALA A 43 -11.66 -7.89 3.37
C ALA A 43 -11.59 -9.06 2.37
N ALA A 44 -10.38 -9.59 2.16
CA ALA A 44 -10.16 -10.79 1.37
C ALA A 44 -10.08 -12.01 2.29
N GLU A 45 -10.85 -13.05 1.99
CA GLU A 45 -10.77 -14.32 2.71
C GLU A 45 -9.49 -15.08 2.32
N PRO A 46 -8.72 -15.61 3.30
CA PRO A 46 -7.46 -16.27 3.01
C PRO A 46 -7.69 -17.60 2.29
N SER A 47 -6.94 -17.83 1.21
CA SER A 47 -6.95 -19.09 0.47
C SER A 47 -6.41 -20.25 1.33
N ASN A 48 -6.69 -21.48 0.92
CA ASN A 48 -6.13 -22.66 1.60
C ASN A 48 -4.60 -22.65 1.55
N THR A 49 -4.03 -22.28 0.41
CA THR A 49 -2.58 -22.10 0.21
C THR A 49 -2.00 -21.08 1.19
N GLN A 50 -2.65 -19.93 1.38
CA GLN A 50 -2.21 -18.91 2.34
C GLN A 50 -2.27 -19.42 3.79
N LYS A 51 -3.32 -20.17 4.16
CA LYS A 51 -3.44 -20.77 5.51
C LYS A 51 -2.29 -21.74 5.80
N GLU A 52 -1.92 -22.58 4.83
CA GLU A 52 -0.80 -23.50 4.96
C GLU A 52 0.54 -22.77 5.09
N LEU A 53 0.77 -21.75 4.26
CA LEU A 53 1.98 -20.93 4.34
C LEU A 53 2.08 -20.19 5.70
N MET A 54 0.97 -19.67 6.22
CA MET A 54 0.89 -19.05 7.55
C MET A 54 1.21 -20.04 8.67
N LYS A 55 0.75 -21.29 8.55
CA LYS A 55 1.10 -22.35 9.51
C LYS A 55 2.61 -22.62 9.51
N GLY A 56 3.22 -22.72 8.33
CA GLY A 56 4.67 -22.88 8.20
C GLY A 56 5.47 -21.74 8.82
N LEU A 57 4.98 -20.49 8.73
CA LEU A 57 5.60 -19.35 9.41
C LEU A 57 5.48 -19.43 10.94
N SER A 58 4.34 -19.89 11.45
CA SER A 58 4.16 -20.10 12.90
C SER A 58 5.16 -21.13 13.43
N GLU A 59 5.36 -22.24 12.71
CA GLU A 59 6.34 -23.27 13.08
C GLU A 59 7.78 -22.72 13.06
N ARG A 60 8.13 -21.87 12.08
CA ARG A 60 9.43 -21.16 12.05
C ARG A 60 9.58 -20.24 13.27
N ALA A 61 8.56 -19.47 13.60
CA ALA A 61 8.58 -18.57 14.75
C ALA A 61 8.82 -19.32 16.07
N THR A 62 8.18 -20.49 16.27
CA THR A 62 8.41 -21.34 17.43
C THR A 62 9.86 -21.83 17.49
N LYS A 63 10.43 -22.32 16.38
CA LYS A 63 11.83 -22.76 16.34
C LYS A 63 12.82 -21.65 16.68
N ILE A 64 12.56 -20.42 16.20
CA ILE A 64 13.38 -19.24 16.52
C ILE A 64 13.26 -18.89 18.00
N HIS A 65 12.05 -18.90 18.55
CA HIS A 65 11.79 -18.64 19.97
C HIS A 65 12.53 -19.63 20.87
N ASP A 66 12.51 -20.91 20.49
CA ASP A 66 13.16 -22.00 21.21
C ASP A 66 14.67 -22.09 20.94
N LYS A 67 15.22 -21.14 20.18
CA LYS A 67 16.65 -21.04 19.81
C LYS A 67 17.19 -22.29 19.10
N LEU A 68 16.32 -22.99 18.38
CA LEU A 68 16.69 -24.16 17.57
C LEU A 68 17.32 -23.77 16.23
N VAL A 69 17.33 -22.48 15.90
CA VAL A 69 17.89 -21.93 14.66
C VAL A 69 18.76 -20.72 15.00
N ASP A 70 19.87 -20.57 14.29
CA ASP A 70 20.75 -19.41 14.42
C ASP A 70 20.05 -18.13 13.89
N PRO A 71 20.02 -17.03 14.66
CA PRO A 71 19.39 -15.76 14.26
C PRO A 71 19.90 -15.14 12.94
N THR A 72 21.11 -15.47 12.52
CA THR A 72 21.68 -15.03 11.23
C THR A 72 21.04 -15.77 10.06
N VAL A 73 20.66 -17.03 10.27
CA VAL A 73 19.99 -17.89 9.29
C VAL A 73 18.50 -17.56 9.21
N ASP A 74 17.80 -17.58 10.34
CA ASP A 74 16.37 -17.22 10.41
C ASP A 74 16.04 -16.46 11.69
N ASN A 75 15.17 -15.46 11.57
CA ASN A 75 14.81 -14.61 12.70
C ASN A 75 13.41 -14.01 12.54
N MET A 76 12.89 -13.44 13.63
CA MET A 76 11.54 -12.88 13.65
C MET A 76 11.33 -11.74 12.65
N LEU A 77 12.38 -11.02 12.24
CA LEU A 77 12.24 -9.98 11.21
C LEU A 77 11.96 -10.63 9.85
N LYS A 78 12.71 -11.67 9.47
CA LYS A 78 12.45 -12.44 8.22
C LYS A 78 11.05 -13.04 8.23
N VAL A 79 10.64 -13.69 9.32
CA VAL A 79 9.29 -14.28 9.45
C VAL A 79 8.19 -13.22 9.33
N THR A 80 8.37 -12.05 9.95
CA THR A 80 7.37 -10.97 9.87
C THR A 80 7.29 -10.39 8.44
N SER A 81 8.43 -10.21 7.78
CA SER A 81 8.49 -9.77 6.38
C SER A 81 7.83 -10.78 5.44
N ASP A 82 8.10 -12.07 5.59
CA ASP A 82 7.48 -13.14 4.80
C ASP A 82 5.96 -13.19 5.06
N GLY A 83 5.55 -13.00 6.31
CA GLY A 83 4.14 -12.93 6.70
C GLY A 83 3.39 -11.81 5.99
N ARG A 84 3.99 -10.62 5.93
CA ARG A 84 3.43 -9.48 5.19
C ARG A 84 3.34 -9.74 3.70
N LYS A 85 4.36 -10.37 3.10
CA LYS A 85 4.35 -10.75 1.67
C LYS A 85 3.20 -11.71 1.36
N ILE A 86 3.08 -12.81 2.08
CA ILE A 86 2.02 -13.81 1.85
C ILE A 86 0.63 -13.20 2.08
N GLY A 87 0.49 -12.36 3.10
CA GLY A 87 -0.76 -11.66 3.40
C GLY A 87 -1.16 -10.63 2.34
N LEU A 88 -0.25 -10.22 1.46
CA LEU A 88 -0.53 -9.39 0.29
C LEU A 88 -0.76 -10.29 -0.93
N ASP A 89 0.27 -11.06 -1.32
CA ASP A 89 0.23 -12.04 -2.41
C ASP A 89 1.32 -13.12 -2.21
N GLN A 90 0.93 -14.40 -2.28
CA GLN A 90 1.83 -15.54 -2.10
C GLN A 90 2.94 -15.62 -3.18
N ARG A 91 2.69 -15.06 -4.37
CA ARG A 91 3.64 -15.03 -5.50
C ARG A 91 4.88 -14.18 -5.21
N LEU A 92 4.80 -13.28 -4.23
CA LEU A 92 5.94 -12.51 -3.72
C LEU A 92 6.98 -13.36 -2.97
N MET A 93 6.57 -14.52 -2.47
CA MET A 93 7.48 -15.51 -1.89
C MET A 93 7.94 -16.51 -2.94
N ASN A 94 7.01 -16.97 -3.77
CA ASN A 94 7.31 -17.93 -4.83
C ASN A 94 6.49 -17.60 -6.09
N PRO A 95 7.12 -17.04 -7.14
CA PRO A 95 6.44 -16.67 -8.38
C PRO A 95 5.75 -17.82 -9.12
N LEU A 96 6.09 -19.07 -8.80
CA LEU A 96 5.50 -20.27 -9.41
C LEU A 96 4.14 -20.66 -8.81
N LEU A 97 3.74 -20.03 -7.70
CA LEU A 97 2.41 -20.26 -7.12
C LEU A 97 1.31 -19.67 -8.02
N PRO A 98 0.12 -20.29 -8.03
CA PRO A 98 -0.99 -19.78 -8.81
C PRO A 98 -1.44 -18.40 -8.30
N ASP A 99 -1.98 -17.62 -9.23
CA ASP A 99 -2.75 -16.41 -8.93
C ASP A 99 -4.13 -16.85 -8.46
N GLU A 100 -4.50 -16.46 -7.24
CA GLU A 100 -5.76 -16.85 -6.61
C GLU A 100 -6.81 -15.77 -6.88
N ASP A 101 -7.96 -16.15 -7.43
CA ASP A 101 -9.01 -15.20 -7.83
C ASP A 101 -9.43 -14.27 -6.68
N ASN A 102 -9.51 -14.78 -5.44
CA ASN A 102 -9.91 -14.01 -4.26
C ASN A 102 -8.74 -13.32 -3.53
N SER A 103 -7.61 -13.08 -4.22
CA SER A 103 -6.49 -12.35 -3.64
C SER A 103 -6.83 -10.87 -3.44
N LYS A 104 -6.18 -10.21 -2.47
CA LYS A 104 -6.34 -8.76 -2.24
C LYS A 104 -6.03 -7.92 -3.48
N VAL A 105 -5.08 -8.40 -4.28
CA VAL A 105 -4.62 -7.77 -5.51
C VAL A 105 -5.73 -7.81 -6.56
N ASN A 106 -6.34 -8.98 -6.76
CA ASN A 106 -7.43 -9.15 -7.73
C ASN A 106 -8.67 -8.36 -7.33
N LEU A 107 -9.05 -8.41 -6.05
CA LEU A 107 -10.16 -7.59 -5.54
C LEU A 107 -9.89 -6.08 -5.70
N CYS A 108 -8.65 -5.63 -5.50
CA CYS A 108 -8.29 -4.25 -5.77
C CYS A 108 -8.39 -3.90 -7.26
N VAL A 109 -7.87 -4.74 -8.14
CA VAL A 109 -7.93 -4.53 -9.59
C VAL A 109 -9.39 -4.46 -10.06
N ASP A 110 -10.24 -5.36 -9.59
CA ASP A 110 -11.67 -5.37 -9.89
C ASP A 110 -12.34 -4.07 -9.45
N LYS A 111 -12.11 -3.66 -8.20
CA LYS A 111 -12.69 -2.41 -7.66
C LYS A 111 -12.22 -1.17 -8.43
N VAL A 112 -10.93 -1.09 -8.75
CA VAL A 112 -10.34 0.03 -9.52
C VAL A 112 -10.94 0.08 -10.92
N TYR A 113 -11.09 -1.07 -11.57
CA TYR A 113 -11.72 -1.18 -12.88
C TYR A 113 -13.19 -0.76 -12.82
N ASP A 114 -13.95 -1.23 -11.83
CA ASP A 114 -15.36 -0.86 -11.65
C ASP A 114 -15.52 0.65 -11.46
N ILE A 115 -14.66 1.27 -10.64
CA ILE A 115 -14.64 2.72 -10.45
C ILE A 115 -14.30 3.42 -11.76
N TRP A 116 -13.28 2.96 -12.48
CA TRP A 116 -12.85 3.54 -13.74
C TRP A 116 -13.98 3.50 -14.78
N GLN A 117 -14.65 2.36 -14.93
CA GLN A 117 -15.76 2.18 -15.86
C GLN A 117 -16.95 3.06 -15.49
N ASN A 118 -17.33 3.10 -14.22
CA ASN A 118 -18.48 3.89 -13.74
C ASN A 118 -18.23 5.40 -13.75
N THR A 119 -16.96 5.84 -13.79
CA THR A 119 -16.57 7.26 -13.78
C THR A 119 -15.84 7.69 -15.05
N ALA A 120 -16.02 6.94 -16.13
CA ALA A 120 -15.36 7.18 -17.41
C ALA A 120 -15.69 8.55 -18.02
N GLU A 121 -16.93 9.06 -17.80
CA GLU A 121 -17.34 10.39 -18.27
C GLU A 121 -16.61 11.51 -17.51
N ASP A 122 -16.50 11.37 -16.19
CA ASP A 122 -15.86 12.34 -15.29
C ASP A 122 -14.32 12.30 -15.39
N ARG A 123 -13.76 11.19 -15.89
CA ARG A 123 -12.32 10.93 -16.03
C ARG A 123 -11.57 11.13 -14.71
N LEU A 124 -12.06 10.51 -13.63
CA LEU A 124 -11.48 10.68 -12.31
C LEU A 124 -10.06 10.09 -12.21
N THR A 125 -9.26 10.69 -11.33
CA THR A 125 -7.94 10.18 -10.99
C THR A 125 -8.05 9.23 -9.80
N GLN A 126 -7.50 8.02 -9.94
CA GLN A 126 -7.40 7.01 -8.89
C GLN A 126 -5.94 6.78 -8.55
N LEU A 127 -5.59 6.73 -7.27
CA LEU A 127 -4.24 6.40 -6.78
C LEU A 127 -4.25 5.02 -6.11
N ILE A 128 -3.27 4.16 -6.41
CA ILE A 128 -3.12 2.84 -5.75
C ILE A 128 -1.79 2.82 -5.00
N PHE A 129 -1.84 2.57 -3.69
CA PHE A 129 -0.65 2.45 -2.85
C PHE A 129 -0.30 0.98 -2.57
N CYS A 130 1.00 0.67 -2.59
CA CYS A 130 1.51 -0.65 -2.28
C CYS A 130 2.93 -0.52 -1.69
N ASP A 131 3.11 -1.06 -0.48
CA ASP A 131 4.35 -0.97 0.30
C ASP A 131 5.40 -2.03 -0.08
N PHE A 132 5.03 -3.04 -0.88
CA PHE A 132 5.89 -4.18 -1.19
C PHE A 132 6.05 -4.37 -2.70
N SER A 133 7.24 -4.84 -3.09
CA SER A 133 7.59 -5.29 -4.45
C SER A 133 7.96 -4.17 -5.42
N THR A 134 8.54 -3.06 -4.93
CA THR A 134 9.01 -1.96 -5.79
C THR A 134 9.78 -2.53 -6.99
N PRO A 135 9.45 -2.10 -8.23
CA PRO A 135 10.00 -2.72 -9.43
C PRO A 135 11.53 -2.73 -9.37
N LYS A 136 12.10 -3.92 -9.47
CA LYS A 136 13.54 -4.10 -9.66
C LYS A 136 13.74 -4.46 -11.13
N ASN A 137 14.74 -3.85 -11.77
CA ASN A 137 15.10 -4.14 -13.16
C ASN A 137 15.77 -5.53 -13.31
N ASP A 138 15.48 -6.48 -12.43
CA ASP A 138 16.07 -7.82 -12.39
C ASP A 138 15.14 -8.90 -12.98
N GLY A 139 13.96 -8.51 -13.49
CA GLY A 139 12.98 -9.43 -14.08
C GLY A 139 12.27 -10.32 -13.06
N SER A 140 12.43 -10.04 -11.75
CA SER A 140 11.66 -10.71 -10.72
C SER A 140 10.19 -10.32 -10.77
N PHE A 141 9.33 -11.22 -10.30
CA PHE A 141 7.90 -10.93 -10.17
C PHE A 141 7.71 -9.69 -9.31
N ASN A 142 6.97 -8.72 -9.86
CA ASN A 142 6.64 -7.50 -9.18
C ASN A 142 5.13 -7.27 -9.27
N LEU A 143 4.56 -6.78 -8.18
CA LEU A 143 3.12 -6.59 -8.07
C LEU A 143 2.61 -5.43 -8.92
N TYR A 144 3.49 -4.49 -9.24
CA TYR A 144 3.20 -3.27 -9.97
C TYR A 144 2.80 -3.59 -11.41
N ASP A 145 3.63 -4.40 -12.07
CA ASP A 145 3.40 -4.90 -13.42
C ASP A 145 2.22 -5.87 -13.45
N ASP A 146 2.06 -6.72 -12.42
CA ASP A 146 0.89 -7.62 -12.32
C ASP A 146 -0.43 -6.83 -12.28
N VAL A 147 -0.53 -5.79 -11.44
CA VAL A 147 -1.70 -4.90 -11.39
C VAL A 147 -1.92 -4.17 -12.72
N ARG A 148 -0.85 -3.60 -13.31
CA ARG A 148 -0.92 -2.93 -14.61
C ARG A 148 -1.44 -3.87 -15.69
N ASP A 149 -0.84 -5.05 -15.82
CA ASP A 149 -1.11 -5.99 -16.89
C ASP A 149 -2.54 -6.55 -16.77
N LYS A 150 -3.03 -6.77 -15.54
CA LYS A 150 -4.44 -7.13 -15.29
C LYS A 150 -5.41 -6.02 -15.66
N LEU A 151 -5.11 -4.76 -15.35
CA LEU A 151 -5.93 -3.62 -15.75
C LEU A 151 -5.97 -3.46 -17.28
N ILE A 152 -4.83 -3.62 -17.95
CA ILE A 152 -4.75 -3.62 -19.43
C ILE A 152 -5.56 -4.78 -20.01
N ALA A 153 -5.46 -5.98 -19.44
CA ALA A 153 -6.22 -7.15 -19.87
C ALA A 153 -7.74 -6.96 -19.72
N LYS A 154 -8.18 -6.19 -18.71
CA LYS A 154 -9.59 -5.78 -18.54
C LYS A 154 -10.02 -4.66 -19.49
N GLY A 155 -9.10 -4.04 -20.23
CA GLY A 155 -9.39 -3.05 -21.27
C GLY A 155 -9.01 -1.61 -20.93
N VAL A 156 -8.33 -1.37 -19.80
CA VAL A 156 -7.83 -0.03 -19.49
C VAL A 156 -6.65 0.31 -20.40
N PRO A 157 -6.65 1.46 -21.11
CA PRO A 157 -5.54 1.86 -21.96
C PRO A 157 -4.25 2.01 -21.16
N LYS A 158 -3.14 1.50 -21.71
CA LYS A 158 -1.82 1.58 -21.07
C LYS A 158 -1.41 3.03 -20.82
N GLU A 159 -1.84 3.95 -21.67
CA GLU A 159 -1.55 5.39 -21.61
C GLU A 159 -2.20 6.09 -20.42
N GLU A 160 -3.25 5.48 -19.85
CA GLU A 160 -3.90 6.01 -18.65
C GLU A 160 -3.22 5.56 -17.37
N ILE A 161 -2.43 4.49 -17.42
CA ILE A 161 -1.70 3.93 -16.28
C ILE A 161 -0.28 4.51 -16.24
N ALA A 162 0.12 5.08 -15.12
CA ALA A 162 1.43 5.69 -14.97
C ALA A 162 2.04 5.42 -13.61
N TYR A 163 3.36 5.15 -13.57
CA TYR A 163 4.10 4.98 -12.33
C TYR A 163 4.71 6.29 -11.86
N ILE A 164 4.58 6.60 -10.57
CA ILE A 164 5.16 7.83 -10.01
C ILE A 164 6.70 7.81 -10.01
N HIS A 165 7.33 6.62 -9.93
CA HIS A 165 8.78 6.47 -9.96
C HIS A 165 9.41 6.92 -11.28
N ASP A 166 8.67 6.83 -12.40
CA ASP A 166 9.12 7.34 -13.70
C ASP A 166 9.16 8.88 -13.75
N SER A 167 8.58 9.55 -12.74
CA SER A 167 8.48 11.01 -12.66
C SER A 167 9.54 11.69 -11.78
N ILE A 168 10.55 10.97 -11.29
CA ILE A 168 11.64 11.58 -10.51
C ILE A 168 12.57 12.35 -11.50
N PRO A 169 12.85 13.65 -11.31
CA PRO A 169 12.85 14.44 -10.07
C PRO A 169 11.53 15.17 -9.76
N MET A 170 11.34 15.56 -8.48
CA MET A 170 10.13 16.17 -7.87
C MET A 170 9.47 17.33 -8.66
N GLN A 171 10.23 18.07 -9.47
CA GLN A 171 9.73 19.10 -10.41
C GLN A 171 8.78 18.51 -11.48
N LYS A 172 9.02 17.26 -11.90
CA LYS A 172 8.18 16.52 -12.83
C LYS A 172 6.94 15.90 -12.16
N SER A 173 6.95 15.64 -10.85
CA SER A 173 5.80 15.05 -10.14
C SER A 173 4.57 15.97 -10.10
N LYS A 174 4.75 17.30 -9.99
CA LYS A 174 3.64 18.26 -10.17
C LYS A 174 3.07 18.23 -11.59
N ARG A 175 3.94 18.14 -12.60
CA ARG A 175 3.56 17.99 -14.01
C ARG A 175 2.92 16.63 -14.30
N PHE A 176 3.32 15.59 -13.58
CA PHE A 176 2.76 14.25 -13.66
C PHE A 176 1.31 14.28 -13.20
N LEU A 177 1.04 14.79 -11.99
CA LEU A 177 -0.33 14.96 -11.50
C LEU A 177 -1.18 15.88 -12.39
N GLN A 178 -0.62 16.97 -12.94
CA GLN A 178 -1.33 17.81 -13.92
C GLN A 178 -1.62 17.10 -15.25
N ARG A 179 -0.70 16.24 -15.72
CA ARG A 179 -0.85 15.49 -16.98
C ARG A 179 -1.87 14.37 -16.84
N TYR A 180 -1.98 13.77 -15.65
CA TYR A 180 -2.90 12.67 -15.35
C TYR A 180 -4.13 13.11 -14.55
N ALA A 181 -4.39 14.41 -14.42
CA ALA A 181 -5.60 14.95 -13.75
C ALA A 181 -6.93 14.49 -14.38
N LYS A 182 -6.87 13.77 -15.50
CA LYS A 182 -8.01 13.16 -16.21
C LYS A 182 -7.75 11.71 -16.63
N ALA A 183 -6.91 11.00 -15.89
CA ALA A 183 -6.47 9.64 -16.21
C ALA A 183 -6.25 8.81 -14.93
N MET A 184 -6.30 7.48 -15.07
CA MET A 184 -6.16 6.54 -13.96
C MET A 184 -4.71 6.42 -13.47
N CYS A 185 -4.28 7.38 -12.65
CA CYS A 185 -2.89 7.49 -12.24
C CYS A 185 -2.48 6.53 -11.12
N VAL A 186 -1.92 5.37 -11.46
CA VAL A 186 -1.46 4.39 -10.47
C VAL A 186 -0.21 4.86 -9.68
N CYS A 187 -0.43 5.67 -8.65
CA CYS A 187 0.62 6.26 -7.81
C CYS A 187 1.01 5.39 -6.62
N PHE A 188 2.12 4.67 -6.74
CA PHE A 188 2.70 3.91 -5.63
C PHE A 188 3.80 4.70 -4.92
N SER A 189 3.60 5.06 -3.66
CA SER A 189 4.60 5.74 -2.82
C SER A 189 4.96 4.89 -1.61
N ASP A 190 6.26 4.69 -1.38
CA ASP A 190 6.85 4.02 -0.21
C ASP A 190 6.62 4.75 1.14
N GLN A 191 5.87 5.87 1.15
CA GLN A 191 5.77 6.79 2.31
C GLN A 191 4.36 6.89 2.92
N LEU A 192 3.34 6.17 2.43
CA LEU A 192 1.98 6.21 2.99
C LEU A 192 1.57 4.81 3.48
N GLN A 193 1.69 4.63 4.80
CA GLN A 193 1.55 3.34 5.49
C GLN A 193 0.18 2.67 5.33
N ASN A 194 0.21 1.35 5.12
CA ASN A 194 -0.84 0.39 5.49
C ASN A 194 -2.25 0.62 4.91
N ALA A 195 -2.41 0.53 3.60
CA ALA A 195 -3.61 0.01 2.92
C ALA A 195 -3.41 0.13 1.40
N VAL A 196 -3.99 -0.79 0.64
CA VAL A 196 -4.32 -0.49 -0.75
C VAL A 196 -5.51 0.46 -0.71
N GLN A 197 -5.22 1.75 -0.63
CA GLN A 197 -6.23 2.79 -0.47
C GLN A 197 -6.46 3.44 -1.84
N VAL A 198 -7.64 3.24 -2.41
CA VAL A 198 -8.04 3.96 -3.63
C VAL A 198 -8.47 5.36 -3.21
N LEU A 199 -7.58 6.34 -3.37
CA LEU A 199 -7.93 7.73 -3.12
C LEU A 199 -8.58 8.30 -4.38
N MET A 200 -9.87 8.65 -4.30
CA MET A 200 -10.55 9.41 -5.34
C MET A 200 -10.31 10.90 -5.11
N CYS A 201 -9.73 11.58 -6.09
CA CYS A 201 -9.70 13.04 -6.09
C CYS A 201 -10.73 13.54 -7.12
N ARG A 202 -11.88 14.02 -6.63
CA ARG A 202 -12.78 14.85 -7.44
C ARG A 202 -12.23 16.26 -7.43
N THR A 203 -11.72 16.71 -8.57
CA THR A 203 -11.54 18.16 -8.80
C THR A 203 -12.92 18.73 -9.14
N ASN A 204 -13.48 19.55 -8.24
CA ASN A 204 -14.55 20.47 -8.59
C ASN A 204 -14.04 21.55 -9.56
#